data_AF-B0RJ95-F1
#
_entry.id   AF-B0RJ95-F1
#
_cell.length_a   1.000
_cell.length_b   1.000
_cell.length_c   1.000
_cell.angle_alpha   90.00
_cell.angle_beta   90.00
_cell.angle_gamma   90.00
#
_symmetry.space_group_name_H-M   'P 1'
#
loop_
_entity.id
_entity.type
_entity.pdbx_description
1 polymer ?
#
loop_
_entity_poly.entity_id
_entity_poly.type
_entity_poly.pdbx_seq_one_letter_code
_entity_poly.pdbx_strand_id
1 'polypeptide(L)'
;MSGYARLLDRLAYARGELALAEQDVERANGARERARTYRGGLLSYGGSGSQAAHRQVQGELDRLLRDAKEAHDRMEHWGFEVRRLENMLAKQERPRLTRDDVLGATHIRTRLGWHEVVSVNSTTVSVATGHPWNDRYPFEKILQTAKLEQRTTT
;
A
#
# COMPACT_ATOMS: atom_id res chain seq x y z
N MET A 1 25.48 7.34 -7.91
CA MET A 1 24.04 7.60 -7.79
C MET A 1 23.61 7.46 -6.34
N SER A 2 23.02 8.51 -5.76
CA SER A 2 22.45 8.49 -4.41
C SER A 2 21.37 7.41 -4.28
N GLY A 3 21.25 6.76 -3.11
CA GLY A 3 20.20 5.77 -2.86
C GLY A 3 18.78 6.32 -3.07
N TYR A 4 18.59 7.63 -2.84
CA TYR A 4 17.33 8.34 -3.10
C TYR A 4 16.99 8.38 -4.60
N ALA A 5 17.94 8.71 -5.45
CA ALA A 5 17.74 8.73 -6.91
C ALA A 5 17.32 7.34 -7.44
N ARG A 6 17.94 6.27 -6.93
CA ARG A 6 17.56 4.89 -7.30
C ARG A 6 16.13 4.54 -6.88
N LEU A 7 15.64 5.07 -5.75
CA LEU A 7 14.26 4.84 -5.31
C LEU A 7 13.25 5.57 -6.20
N LEU A 8 13.58 6.81 -6.61
CA LEU A 8 12.76 7.56 -7.57
C LEU A 8 12.68 6.85 -8.92
N ASP A 9 13.81 6.37 -9.45
CA ASP A 9 13.83 5.63 -10.72
C ASP A 9 12.99 4.36 -10.65
N ARG A 10 13.10 3.60 -9.55
CA ARG A 10 12.29 2.39 -9.32
C ARG A 10 10.81 2.71 -9.17
N LEU A 11 10.46 3.82 -8.52
CA LEU A 11 9.08 4.26 -8.38
C LEU A 11 8.49 4.67 -9.73
N ALA A 12 9.25 5.41 -10.54
CA ALA A 12 8.85 5.78 -11.90
C ALA A 12 8.61 4.54 -12.77
N TYR A 13 9.52 3.56 -12.70
CA TYR A 13 9.36 2.28 -13.38
C TYR A 13 8.09 1.53 -12.92
N ALA A 14 7.91 1.35 -11.61
CA ALA A 14 6.76 0.63 -11.06
C ALA A 14 5.42 1.32 -11.41
N ARG A 15 5.40 2.65 -11.49
CA ARG A 15 4.23 3.41 -11.95
C ARG A 15 3.93 3.19 -13.43
N GLY A 16 4.97 3.13 -14.27
CA GLY A 16 4.82 2.77 -15.68
C GLY A 16 4.23 1.38 -15.87
N GLU A 17 4.75 0.39 -15.13
CA GLU A 17 4.23 -0.97 -15.15
C GLU A 17 2.79 -1.09 -14.62
N LEU A 18 2.45 -0.34 -13.57
CA LEU A 18 1.08 -0.27 -13.07
C LEU A 18 0.12 0.28 -14.14
N ALA A 19 0.50 1.36 -14.83
CA ALA A 19 -0.31 1.93 -15.89
C ALA A 19 -0.54 0.94 -17.05
N LEU A 20 0.49 0.15 -17.41
CA LEU A 20 0.34 -0.92 -18.41
C LEU A 20 -0.59 -2.03 -17.92
N ALA A 21 -0.48 -2.44 -16.65
CA ALA A 21 -1.35 -3.45 -16.05
C ALA A 21 -2.81 -2.98 -15.97
N GLU A 22 -3.06 -1.69 -15.66
CA GLU A 22 -4.39 -1.10 -15.69
C GLU A 22 -5.00 -1.15 -17.11
N GLN A 23 -4.21 -0.84 -18.14
CA GLN A 23 -4.65 -0.98 -19.54
C GLN A 23 -4.92 -2.44 -19.93
N ASP A 24 -4.15 -3.40 -19.43
CA ASP A 24 -4.41 -4.84 -19.61
C ASP A 24 -5.76 -5.24 -18.99
N VAL A 25 -6.04 -4.77 -17.77
CA VAL A 25 -7.31 -5.03 -17.07
C VAL A 25 -8.49 -4.42 -17.82
N GLU A 26 -8.36 -3.19 -18.32
CA GLU A 26 -9.40 -2.54 -19.11
C GLU A 26 -9.69 -3.31 -20.41
N ARG A 27 -8.63 -3.75 -21.11
CA ARG A 27 -8.76 -4.59 -22.31
C ARG A 27 -9.44 -5.93 -22.02
N ALA A 28 -9.06 -6.59 -20.94
CA ALA A 28 -9.65 -7.87 -20.53
C ALA A 28 -11.13 -7.70 -20.14
N ASN A 29 -11.47 -6.65 -19.40
CA ASN A 29 -12.85 -6.31 -19.05
C ASN A 29 -13.70 -6.01 -20.29
N GLY A 30 -13.17 -5.24 -21.24
CA GLY A 30 -13.84 -4.97 -22.51
C GLY A 30 -14.05 -6.23 -23.35
N ALA A 31 -13.08 -7.15 -23.38
CA ALA A 31 -13.24 -8.43 -24.06
C ALA A 31 -14.31 -9.31 -23.41
N ARG A 32 -14.34 -9.36 -22.07
CA ARG A 32 -15.35 -10.09 -21.31
C ARG A 32 -16.76 -9.54 -21.53
N GLU A 33 -16.92 -8.23 -21.58
CA GLU A 33 -18.23 -7.60 -21.80
C GLU A 33 -18.74 -7.88 -23.22
N ARG A 34 -17.89 -7.77 -24.24
CA ARG A 34 -18.22 -8.19 -25.60
C ARG A 34 -18.67 -9.66 -25.64
N ALA A 35 -17.94 -10.55 -24.98
CA ALA A 35 -18.30 -11.97 -24.92
C ALA A 35 -19.67 -12.20 -24.25
N ARG A 36 -20.01 -11.44 -23.20
CA ARG A 36 -21.33 -11.48 -22.57
C ARG A 36 -22.44 -11.04 -23.51
N THR A 37 -22.23 -9.99 -24.31
CA THR A 37 -23.20 -9.54 -25.32
C THR A 37 -23.49 -10.65 -26.33
N TYR A 38 -22.47 -11.37 -26.81
CA TYR A 38 -22.66 -12.49 -27.75
C TYR A 38 -23.34 -13.71 -27.12
N ARG A 39 -23.14 -13.96 -25.82
CA ARG A 39 -23.78 -15.07 -25.09
C ARG A 39 -25.31 -14.94 -25.03
N GLY A 40 -25.85 -13.71 -25.06
CA GLY A 40 -27.29 -13.45 -25.06
C GLY A 40 -28.03 -14.00 -26.30
N GLY A 41 -27.32 -14.25 -27.41
CA GLY A 41 -27.90 -14.79 -28.65
C GLY A 41 -27.89 -16.32 -28.76
N LEU A 42 -27.22 -17.05 -27.86
CA LEU A 42 -26.92 -18.49 -28.02
C LEU A 42 -27.85 -19.42 -27.20
N LEU A 43 -29.04 -18.96 -26.81
CA LEU A 43 -29.91 -19.69 -25.88
C LEU A 43 -31.07 -20.48 -26.53
N SER A 44 -31.18 -20.58 -27.86
CA SER A 44 -32.36 -21.20 -28.50
C SER A 44 -32.16 -22.50 -29.30
N TYR A 45 -31.00 -23.15 -29.33
CA TYR A 45 -30.79 -24.31 -30.22
C TYR A 45 -30.62 -25.65 -29.48
N GLY A 46 -31.72 -26.40 -29.38
CA GLY A 46 -31.75 -27.80 -28.97
C GLY A 46 -31.37 -28.73 -30.13
N GLY A 47 -30.15 -29.28 -30.10
CA GLY A 47 -29.67 -30.30 -31.05
C GLY A 47 -28.20 -30.61 -30.83
N SER A 48 -27.73 -31.83 -31.12
CA SER A 48 -26.37 -32.31 -30.81
C SER A 48 -25.21 -31.45 -31.38
N GLY A 49 -25.45 -30.66 -32.42
CA GLY A 49 -24.49 -29.65 -32.92
C GLY A 49 -24.27 -28.47 -31.96
N SER A 50 -25.19 -28.21 -31.03
CA SER A 50 -25.07 -27.15 -30.02
C SER A 50 -24.07 -27.49 -28.93
N GLN A 51 -23.76 -28.77 -28.70
CA GLN A 51 -22.80 -29.17 -27.66
C GLN A 51 -21.35 -28.83 -28.03
N ALA A 52 -20.95 -29.01 -29.29
CA ALA A 52 -19.61 -28.67 -29.75
C ALA A 52 -19.39 -27.14 -29.73
N ALA A 53 -20.36 -26.38 -30.23
CA ALA A 53 -20.36 -24.92 -30.15
C ALA A 53 -20.36 -24.42 -28.69
N HIS A 54 -21.13 -25.06 -27.82
CA HIS A 54 -21.14 -24.73 -26.39
C HIS A 54 -19.77 -24.98 -25.74
N ARG A 55 -19.09 -26.10 -26.03
CA ARG A 55 -17.73 -26.36 -25.51
C ARG A 55 -16.72 -25.33 -25.98
N GLN A 56 -16.80 -24.89 -27.25
CA GLN A 56 -15.93 -23.84 -27.78
C GLN A 56 -16.14 -22.51 -27.03
N VAL A 57 -17.39 -22.08 -26.88
CA VAL A 57 -17.74 -20.84 -26.16
C VAL A 57 -17.32 -20.91 -24.69
N GLN A 58 -17.49 -22.05 -24.02
CA GLN A 58 -17.03 -22.23 -22.64
C GLN A 58 -15.50 -22.19 -22.55
N GLY A 59 -14.78 -22.83 -23.48
CA GLY A 59 -13.31 -22.78 -23.51
C GLY A 59 -12.76 -21.37 -23.73
N GLU A 60 -13.42 -20.57 -24.58
CA GLU A 60 -13.09 -19.16 -24.77
C GLU A 60 -13.40 -18.33 -23.51
N LEU A 61 -14.54 -18.56 -22.87
CA LEU A 61 -14.90 -17.90 -21.62
C LEU A 61 -13.86 -18.19 -20.52
N ASP A 62 -13.48 -19.45 -20.35
CA ASP A 62 -12.48 -19.86 -19.37
C ASP A 62 -11.12 -19.20 -19.63
N ARG A 63 -10.74 -19.06 -20.91
CA ARG A 63 -9.53 -18.33 -21.30
C ARG A 63 -9.63 -16.86 -20.93
N LEU A 64 -10.72 -16.18 -21.28
CA LEU A 64 -10.94 -14.77 -20.95
C LEU A 64 -10.94 -14.52 -19.44
N LEU A 65 -11.49 -15.46 -18.65
CA LEU A 65 -11.48 -15.38 -17.20
C LEU A 65 -10.07 -15.54 -16.62
N ARG A 66 -9.26 -16.46 -17.16
CA ARG A 66 -7.84 -16.60 -16.78
C ARG A 66 -7.06 -15.34 -17.13
N ASP A 67 -7.20 -14.83 -18.35
CA ASP A 67 -6.49 -13.63 -18.81
C ASP A 67 -6.87 -12.41 -17.95
N ALA A 68 -8.15 -12.26 -17.60
CA ALA A 68 -8.61 -11.19 -16.71
C ALA A 68 -8.05 -11.33 -15.29
N LYS A 69 -7.99 -12.56 -14.76
CA LYS A 69 -7.36 -12.82 -13.45
C LYS A 69 -5.88 -12.46 -13.46
N GLU A 70 -5.14 -12.90 -14.48
CA GLU A 70 -3.71 -12.60 -14.61
C GLU A 70 -3.42 -11.11 -14.76
N ALA A 71 -4.28 -10.38 -15.47
CA ALA A 71 -4.19 -8.92 -15.55
C ALA A 71 -4.42 -8.26 -14.18
N HIS A 72 -5.42 -8.73 -13.42
CA HIS A 72 -5.71 -8.23 -12.09
C HIS A 72 -4.58 -8.51 -11.08
N ASP A 73 -4.06 -9.75 -11.07
CA ASP A 73 -2.94 -10.14 -10.20
C ASP A 73 -1.69 -9.27 -10.49
N ARG A 74 -1.43 -8.95 -11.77
CA ARG A 74 -0.33 -8.04 -12.16
C ARG A 74 -0.58 -6.61 -11.69
N MET A 75 -1.81 -6.10 -11.83
CA MET A 75 -2.18 -4.77 -11.33
C MET A 75 -1.99 -4.69 -9.81
N GLU A 76 -2.45 -5.70 -9.06
CA GLU A 76 -2.28 -5.74 -7.59
C GLU A 76 -0.80 -5.78 -7.19
N HIS A 77 0.01 -6.60 -7.88
CA HIS A 77 1.44 -6.70 -7.64
C HIS A 77 2.14 -5.35 -7.77
N TRP A 78 1.94 -4.68 -8.91
CA TRP A 78 2.56 -3.37 -9.14
C TRP A 78 1.97 -2.28 -8.25
N GLY A 79 0.67 -2.30 -7.98
CA GLY A 79 0.03 -1.38 -7.04
C GLY A 79 0.56 -1.54 -5.60
N PHE A 80 0.91 -2.75 -5.18
CA PHE A 80 1.62 -2.97 -3.93
C PHE A 80 3.04 -2.41 -3.95
N GLU A 81 3.81 -2.66 -5.01
CA GLU A 81 5.20 -2.19 -5.10
C GLU A 81 5.29 -0.66 -5.18
N VAL A 82 4.39 0.02 -5.89
CA VAL A 82 4.28 1.49 -5.90
C VAL A 82 4.04 2.01 -4.49
N ARG A 83 3.01 1.50 -3.79
CA ARG A 83 2.72 1.91 -2.39
C ARG A 83 3.90 1.66 -1.46
N ARG A 84 4.61 0.54 -1.64
CA ARG A 84 5.80 0.21 -0.84
C ARG A 84 6.92 1.23 -1.08
N LEU A 85 7.22 1.57 -2.33
CA LEU A 85 8.27 2.51 -2.70
C LEU A 85 7.94 3.94 -2.25
N GLU A 86 6.69 4.38 -2.40
CA GLU A 86 6.22 5.67 -1.86
C GLU A 86 6.41 5.76 -0.36
N ASN A 87 6.07 4.69 0.37
CA ASN A 87 6.30 4.62 1.81
C ASN A 87 7.80 4.65 2.19
N MET A 88 8.68 4.10 1.35
CA MET A 88 10.13 4.19 1.57
C MET A 88 10.63 5.61 1.33
N LEU A 89 10.16 6.25 0.27
CA LEU A 89 10.50 7.63 -0.07
C LEU A 89 10.06 8.60 1.03
N ALA A 90 8.79 8.50 1.46
CA ALA A 90 8.23 9.32 2.53
C ALA A 90 8.98 9.14 3.86
N LYS A 91 9.46 7.93 4.17
CA LYS A 91 10.31 7.69 5.35
C LYS A 91 11.67 8.36 5.24
N GLN A 92 12.23 8.44 4.04
CA GLN A 92 13.53 9.05 3.80
C GLN A 92 13.45 10.58 3.81
N GLU A 93 12.36 11.15 3.31
CA GLU A 93 12.09 12.59 3.31
C GLU A 93 11.64 13.14 4.67
N ARG A 94 11.16 12.26 5.56
CA ARG A 94 10.71 12.66 6.89
C ARG A 94 11.84 13.36 7.65
N PRO A 95 11.63 14.60 8.12
CA PRO A 95 12.57 15.27 9.00
C PRO A 95 12.80 14.40 10.24
N ARG A 96 14.07 14.09 10.53
CA ARG A 96 14.44 13.38 11.75
C ARG A 96 14.32 14.37 12.90
N LEU A 97 13.51 14.04 13.90
CA LEU A 97 13.46 14.83 15.12
C LEU A 97 14.81 14.77 15.81
N THR A 98 15.34 15.93 16.15
CA THR A 98 16.57 16.07 16.89
C THR A 98 16.27 16.03 18.39
N ARG A 99 17.33 15.97 19.21
CA ARG A 99 17.18 16.07 20.67
C ARG A 99 16.44 17.35 21.06
N ASP A 100 16.76 18.46 20.40
CA ASP A 100 16.22 19.78 20.73
C ASP A 100 14.72 19.86 20.45
N ASP A 101 14.24 19.16 19.41
CA ASP A 101 12.80 19.06 19.09
C ASP A 101 12.01 18.26 20.13
N VAL A 102 12.68 17.35 20.83
CA VAL A 102 12.08 16.47 21.85
C VAL A 102 12.27 17.02 23.26
N LEU A 103 13.22 17.92 23.45
CA LEU A 103 13.52 18.49 24.75
C LEU A 103 12.33 19.33 25.25
N GLY A 104 11.80 18.96 26.42
CA GLY A 104 10.61 19.58 27.00
C GLY A 104 9.28 19.08 26.42
N ALA A 105 9.28 18.07 25.54
CA ALA A 105 8.06 17.36 25.18
C ALA A 105 7.58 16.51 26.36
N THR A 106 6.27 16.54 26.65
CA THR A 106 5.68 15.66 27.69
C THR A 106 5.30 14.31 27.11
N HIS A 107 4.92 14.27 25.84
CA HIS A 107 4.53 13.05 25.16
C HIS A 107 5.23 12.93 23.80
N ILE A 108 5.57 11.70 23.45
CA ILE A 108 6.08 11.36 22.12
C ILE A 108 5.15 10.35 21.46
N ARG A 109 4.98 10.48 20.15
CA ARG A 109 4.27 9.51 19.33
C ARG A 109 5.26 8.59 18.65
N THR A 110 5.10 7.29 18.85
CA THR A 110 5.82 6.23 18.13
C THR A 110 4.85 5.49 17.21
N ARG A 111 5.30 4.38 16.59
CA ARG A 111 4.39 3.49 15.85
C ARG A 111 3.35 2.79 16.73
N LEU A 112 3.65 2.62 18.02
CA LEU A 112 2.78 1.90 18.95
C LEU A 112 1.71 2.80 19.58
N GLY A 113 1.90 4.12 19.55
CA GLY A 113 0.96 5.07 20.11
C GLY A 113 1.65 6.30 20.68
N TRP A 114 0.94 6.99 21.56
CA TRP A 114 1.47 8.08 22.37
C TRP A 114 2.04 7.50 23.68
N HIS A 115 3.19 8.02 24.09
CA HIS A 115 3.86 7.62 25.32
C HIS A 115 4.30 8.86 26.09
N GLU A 116 4.19 8.80 27.41
CA GLU A 116 4.67 9.84 28.30
C GLU A 116 6.20 9.77 28.42
N VAL A 117 6.85 10.92 28.31
CA VAL A 117 8.31 11.04 28.38
C VAL A 117 8.75 11.10 29.84
N VAL A 118 9.64 10.19 30.22
CA VAL A 118 10.26 10.18 31.56
C VAL A 118 11.58 10.91 31.55
N SER A 119 12.44 10.62 30.57
CA SER A 119 13.75 11.26 30.45
C SER A 119 14.25 11.30 29.01
N VAL A 120 15.00 12.35 28.67
CA VAL A 120 15.60 12.54 27.35
C VAL A 120 17.12 12.49 27.48
N ASN A 121 17.72 11.45 26.91
CA ASN A 121 19.17 11.29 26.83
C ASN A 121 19.73 11.94 25.55
N SER A 122 21.03 11.77 25.31
CA SER A 122 21.70 12.29 24.10
C SER A 122 21.27 11.61 22.81
N THR A 123 20.82 10.35 22.86
CA THR A 123 20.46 9.55 21.66
C THR A 123 19.09 8.88 21.75
N THR A 124 18.51 8.79 22.95
CA THR A 124 17.26 8.05 23.21
C THR A 124 16.35 8.81 24.15
N VAL A 125 15.06 8.51 24.09
CA VAL A 125 14.04 8.95 25.05
C VAL A 125 13.53 7.75 25.82
N SER A 126 13.51 7.85 27.14
CA SER A 126 12.86 6.86 28.01
C SER A 126 11.39 7.24 28.20
N VAL A 127 10.49 6.28 28.03
CA VAL A 127 9.05 6.50 28.17
C VAL A 127 8.42 5.58 29.20
N ALA A 128 7.34 6.06 29.82
CA ALA A 128 6.53 5.27 30.74
C ALA A 128 5.62 4.32 29.96
N THR A 129 5.61 3.05 30.35
CA THR A 129 4.85 1.97 29.69
C THR A 129 3.77 1.38 30.60
N GLY A 130 3.63 1.89 31.83
CA GLY A 130 2.75 1.32 32.86
C GLY A 130 3.31 0.07 33.56
N HIS A 131 4.54 -0.33 33.22
CA HIS A 131 5.28 -1.41 33.84
C HIS A 131 6.38 -0.86 34.77
N PRO A 132 6.99 -1.68 35.66
CA PRO A 132 8.08 -1.23 36.52
C PRO A 132 9.39 -0.90 35.77
N TRP A 133 9.45 -1.11 34.45
CA TRP A 133 10.58 -0.71 33.60
C TRP A 133 10.15 0.32 32.56
N ASN A 134 11.08 1.19 32.20
CA ASN A 134 10.90 2.19 31.15
C ASN A 134 11.45 1.69 29.81
N ASP A 135 10.68 1.87 28.74
CA ASP A 135 11.16 1.59 27.39
C ASP A 135 12.00 2.75 26.87
N ARG A 136 12.95 2.44 25.97
CA ARG A 136 13.80 3.45 25.34
C ARG A 136 13.61 3.46 23.83
N TYR A 137 13.31 4.64 23.31
CA TYR A 137 13.15 4.88 21.87
C TYR A 137 14.26 5.79 21.35
N PRO A 138 15.01 5.40 20.31
CA PRO A 138 15.91 6.31 19.61
C PRO A 138 15.11 7.39 18.88
N PHE A 139 15.68 8.59 18.74
CA PHE A 139 14.99 9.73 18.10
C PHE A 139 14.47 9.42 16.69
N GLU A 140 15.18 8.57 15.94
CA GLU A 140 14.77 8.12 14.60
C GLU A 140 13.42 7.39 14.56
N LYS A 141 12.98 6.81 15.69
CA LYS A 141 11.69 6.11 15.80
C LYS A 141 10.56 7.03 16.28
N ILE A 142 10.87 8.26 16.67
CA ILE A 142 9.88 9.23 17.14
C ILE A 142 9.24 9.91 15.94
N LEU A 143 7.91 9.91 15.94
CA LEU A 143 7.11 10.41 14.84
C LEU A 143 6.66 11.85 15.10
N GLN A 144 6.19 12.13 16.31
CA GLN A 144 5.68 13.45 16.70
C GLN A 144 6.01 13.69 18.18
N THR A 145 6.06 14.96 18.56
CA THR A 145 6.18 15.41 19.95
C THR A 145 4.95 16.24 20.30
N ALA A 146 4.52 16.18 21.55
CA ALA A 146 3.47 17.03 22.08
C ALA A 146 3.89 17.61 23.42
N LYS A 147 3.50 18.87 23.65
CA LYS A 147 3.58 19.54 24.95
C LYS A 147 2.16 19.71 25.45
N LEU A 148 1.85 19.10 26.59
CA LEU A 148 0.66 19.45 27.34
C LEU A 148 0.95 20.78 28.01
N GLU A 149 0.41 21.86 27.46
CA GLU A 149 0.27 23.10 28.21
C GLU A 149 -0.62 22.79 29.40
N GLN A 150 -0.04 22.84 30.60
CA GLN A 150 -0.82 22.70 31.83
C GLN A 150 -1.85 23.83 31.82
N ARG A 151 -3.12 23.49 31.58
CA ARG A 151 -4.22 24.43 31.81
C ARG A 151 -4.22 24.72 33.30
N THR A 152 -3.60 25.82 33.70
CA THR A 152 -3.74 26.42 35.02
C THR A 152 -5.20 26.83 35.16
N THR A 153 -6.01 25.92 35.72
CA THR A 153 -7.33 26.26 36.24
C THR A 153 -7.09 27.21 37.41
N THR A 154 -7.34 28.50 37.18
CA THR A 154 -7.31 29.56 38.19
C THR A 154 -8.62 29.56 38.95
#